data_AF-W2C4E5-F1
#
_entry.id   AF-W2C4E5-F1
#
_cell.length_a   1.000
_cell.length_b   1.000
_cell.length_c   1.000
_cell.angle_alpha   90.00
_cell.angle_beta   90.00
_cell.angle_gamma   90.00
#
_symmetry.space_group_name_H-M   'P 1'
#
loop_
_entity.id
_entity.type
_entity.pdbx_description
1 polymer ?
#
loop_
_entity_poly.entity_id
_entity_poly.type
_entity_poly.pdbx_seq_one_letter_code
_entity_poly.pdbx_strand_id
1 'polypeptide(L)'
;MRIGFAPALFFTASALTWSEREHIRHIRNRYVPGFRNTFDNYLQYAPAVATYGLKLAGVRGRNKWPRTLLSHAASLAIMTAVVNSIKYTARVERPDASTRNSFPSGHTATAFANATLLHKEYGDVNPIYSISSYASATFVAFGRSLNNRHWVPDILAGAGIGILSTQLGYFFIDKIYHNRGDNLSLFSRFESSGTPSFLTVRVGSAVAMHNLLAYPGTGADAPTRPGLEAGFEGAWFTGPRWGVGGECAFVTFAVDPSEEMAVDAARPERGHMRLQAQSVGTVNMSVGPYFAVEPGERWVLIAKANVGLAFAAKGTVTAEPAHDTRDLQRELSLYTYEPQTAWMGGVGASMTYKFRDELGVTLYTDYHYARPSVRITYTNPDRPEEQIRSASQVRTFDYLSAGLRLTAFF
;
A
#
# COMPACT_ATOMS: atom_id res chain seq x y z
N MET A 1 -8.79 -19.03 15.40
CA MET A 1 -8.00 -19.13 14.13
C MET A 1 -6.76 -19.98 14.41
N ARG A 2 -6.43 -20.97 13.57
CA ARG A 2 -5.20 -21.79 13.76
C ARG A 2 -3.98 -20.87 13.70
N ILE A 3 -3.09 -20.97 14.69
CA ILE A 3 -1.96 -20.04 14.89
C ILE A 3 -1.10 -19.84 13.63
N GLY A 4 -1.00 -20.89 12.80
CA GLY A 4 -0.15 -20.89 11.62
C GLY A 4 -0.78 -20.41 10.30
N PHE A 5 -2.10 -20.20 10.20
CA PHE A 5 -2.72 -19.99 8.87
C PHE A 5 -2.25 -18.71 8.17
N ALA A 6 -2.37 -17.55 8.83
CA ALA A 6 -1.94 -16.29 8.25
C ALA A 6 -0.42 -16.25 8.00
N PRO A 7 0.46 -16.66 8.94
CA PRO A 7 1.89 -16.78 8.65
C PRO A 7 2.22 -17.69 7.46
N ALA A 8 1.56 -18.84 7.35
CA ALA A 8 1.78 -19.76 6.24
C ALA A 8 1.46 -19.11 4.89
N LEU A 9 0.34 -18.38 4.78
CA LEU A 9 0.02 -17.63 3.55
C LEU A 9 1.10 -16.62 3.17
N PHE A 10 1.62 -15.87 4.15
CA PHE A 10 2.71 -14.92 3.91
C PHE A 10 4.01 -15.59 3.49
N PHE A 11 4.36 -16.73 4.09
CA PHE A 11 5.53 -17.51 3.69
C PHE A 11 5.39 -18.11 2.30
N THR A 12 4.22 -18.65 1.97
CA THR A 12 3.91 -19.14 0.62
C THR A 12 4.00 -18.01 -0.40
N ALA A 13 3.39 -16.85 -0.13
CA ALA A 13 3.46 -15.69 -1.02
C ALA A 13 4.90 -15.16 -1.18
N SER A 14 5.69 -15.15 -0.10
CA SER A 14 7.12 -14.82 -0.15
C SER A 14 7.90 -15.78 -1.05
N ALA A 15 7.67 -17.09 -0.92
CA ALA A 15 8.32 -18.10 -1.76
C ALA A 15 7.93 -17.96 -3.24
N LEU A 16 6.64 -17.76 -3.52
CA LEU A 16 6.12 -17.60 -4.89
C LEU A 16 6.64 -16.33 -5.58
N THR A 17 6.90 -15.27 -4.82
CA THR A 17 7.40 -14.00 -5.37
C THR A 17 8.93 -13.90 -5.37
N TRP A 18 9.64 -14.97 -4.97
CA TRP A 18 11.09 -14.96 -4.84
C TRP A 18 11.83 -14.84 -6.18
N SER A 19 11.41 -15.61 -7.20
CA SER A 19 11.97 -15.56 -8.55
C SER A 19 11.69 -14.21 -9.22
N GLU A 20 10.52 -13.63 -8.94
CA GLU A 20 10.05 -12.39 -9.55
C GLU A 20 10.63 -11.13 -8.90
N ARG A 21 11.49 -11.24 -7.88
CA ARG A 21 11.93 -10.08 -7.08
C ARG A 21 12.60 -8.98 -7.93
N GLU A 22 13.40 -9.36 -8.92
CA GLU A 22 14.07 -8.42 -9.83
C GLU A 22 13.09 -7.80 -10.81
N HIS A 23 12.17 -8.59 -11.34
CA HIS A 23 11.08 -8.10 -12.18
C HIS A 23 10.18 -7.12 -11.41
N ILE A 24 9.81 -7.43 -10.17
CA ILE A 24 9.02 -6.56 -9.28
C ILE A 24 9.78 -5.28 -8.93
N ARG A 25 11.10 -5.36 -8.70
CA ARG A 25 11.95 -4.18 -8.50
C ARG A 25 12.03 -3.34 -9.78
N HIS A 26 12.17 -3.97 -10.94
CA HIS A 26 12.22 -3.30 -12.23
C HIS A 26 10.91 -2.56 -12.50
N ILE A 27 9.78 -3.26 -12.34
CA ILE A 27 8.43 -2.69 -12.28
C ILE A 27 8.45 -1.52 -11.29
N ARG A 28 8.70 -1.70 -10.00
CA ARG A 28 8.61 -0.58 -9.05
C ARG A 28 9.54 0.59 -9.37
N ASN A 29 10.79 0.36 -9.76
CA ASN A 29 11.70 1.43 -10.20
C ASN A 29 11.15 2.16 -11.43
N ARG A 30 10.35 1.47 -12.26
CA ARG A 30 9.53 2.05 -13.33
C ARG A 30 8.28 2.78 -12.82
N TYR A 31 7.69 2.48 -11.65
CA TYR A 31 6.54 3.24 -11.10
C TYR A 31 6.95 4.40 -10.18
N VAL A 32 8.06 4.28 -9.45
CA VAL A 32 8.45 5.22 -8.37
C VAL A 32 9.99 5.31 -8.25
N PRO A 33 10.70 5.90 -9.22
CA PRO A 33 12.14 6.13 -9.10
C PRO A 33 12.45 7.12 -7.96
N GLY A 34 13.52 6.84 -7.21
CA GLY A 34 14.07 7.80 -6.26
C GLY A 34 13.25 8.08 -4.99
N PHE A 35 12.16 7.35 -4.73
CA PHE A 35 11.42 7.46 -3.47
C PHE A 35 12.33 7.13 -2.29
N ARG A 36 12.56 8.14 -1.44
CA ARG A 36 13.31 8.04 -0.19
C ARG A 36 12.58 8.81 0.87
N ASN A 37 11.97 8.09 1.79
CA ASN A 37 11.29 8.66 2.95
C ASN A 37 11.68 7.91 4.22
N THR A 38 11.63 8.57 5.37
CA THR A 38 12.01 8.03 6.68
C THR A 38 10.81 7.77 7.60
N PHE A 39 9.58 8.12 7.20
CA PHE A 39 8.37 7.90 8.01
C PHE A 39 8.18 6.42 8.42
N ASP A 40 8.58 5.50 7.55
CA ASP A 40 8.54 4.05 7.79
C ASP A 40 9.42 3.60 8.97
N ASN A 41 10.43 4.38 9.39
CA ASN A 41 11.28 4.05 10.55
C ASN A 41 10.53 4.21 11.87
N TYR A 42 9.60 5.16 11.94
CA TYR A 42 8.87 5.47 13.17
C TYR A 42 7.52 4.77 13.22
N LEU A 43 6.82 4.71 12.09
CA LEU A 43 5.44 4.21 12.02
C LEU A 43 5.30 2.73 12.41
N GLN A 44 6.39 1.94 12.32
CA GLN A 44 6.39 0.54 12.77
C GLN A 44 6.02 0.34 14.25
N TYR A 45 6.19 1.38 15.08
CA TYR A 45 5.85 1.34 16.51
C TYR A 45 4.45 1.88 16.81
N ALA A 46 3.76 2.47 15.83
CA ALA A 46 2.46 3.10 16.04
C ALA A 46 1.41 2.15 16.66
N PRO A 47 1.29 0.87 16.25
CA PRO A 47 0.34 -0.04 16.89
C PRO A 47 0.69 -0.36 18.36
N ALA A 48 1.98 -0.39 18.72
CA ALA A 48 2.40 -0.59 20.11
C ALA A 48 2.10 0.64 20.97
N VAL A 49 2.39 1.84 20.45
CA VAL A 49 2.03 3.11 21.11
C VAL A 49 0.51 3.18 21.32
N ALA A 50 -0.30 2.81 20.32
CA ALA A 50 -1.75 2.74 20.45
C ALA A 50 -2.19 1.74 21.53
N THR A 51 -1.60 0.54 21.56
CA THR A 51 -1.91 -0.49 22.57
C THR A 51 -1.72 0.02 23.99
N TYR A 52 -0.57 0.63 24.26
CA TYR A 52 -0.25 1.15 25.60
C TYR A 52 -0.99 2.45 25.92
N GLY A 53 -1.20 3.33 24.94
CA GLY A 53 -2.02 4.53 25.09
C GLY A 53 -3.45 4.21 25.50
N LEU A 54 -4.09 3.23 24.84
CA LEU A 54 -5.42 2.74 25.21
C LEU A 54 -5.45 2.19 26.64
N LYS A 55 -4.40 1.44 27.06
CA LYS A 55 -4.34 0.94 28.44
C LYS A 55 -4.16 2.07 29.46
N LEU A 56 -3.37 3.09 29.14
CA LEU A 56 -3.18 4.28 30.00
C LEU A 56 -4.48 5.08 30.12
N ALA A 57 -5.25 5.16 29.03
CA ALA A 57 -6.58 5.78 29.00
C ALA A 57 -7.67 4.94 29.72
N GLY A 58 -7.32 3.78 30.30
CA GLY A 58 -8.24 2.93 31.04
C GLY A 58 -9.13 2.04 30.18
N VAL A 59 -8.90 1.97 28.86
CA VAL A 59 -9.63 1.05 27.97
C VAL A 59 -9.23 -0.38 28.34
N ARG A 60 -10.21 -1.19 28.72
CA ARG A 60 -9.98 -2.58 29.07
C ARG A 60 -9.69 -3.38 27.80
N GLY A 61 -8.48 -3.90 27.69
CA GLY A 61 -8.11 -4.91 26.69
C GLY A 61 -8.14 -6.33 27.27
N ARG A 62 -7.76 -7.32 26.45
CA ARG A 62 -7.70 -8.75 26.78
C ARG A 62 -6.93 -9.03 28.07
N ASN A 63 -5.76 -8.43 28.24
CA ASN A 63 -4.87 -8.73 29.36
C ASN A 63 -4.60 -7.51 30.26
N LYS A 64 -4.26 -7.75 31.52
CA LYS A 64 -3.70 -6.74 32.42
C LYS A 64 -2.29 -6.32 32.00
N TRP A 65 -1.87 -5.14 32.45
CA TRP A 65 -0.57 -4.53 32.14
C TRP A 65 0.64 -5.49 32.16
N PRO A 66 0.90 -6.27 33.23
CA PRO A 66 2.08 -7.13 33.28
C PRO A 66 2.07 -8.24 32.23
N ARG A 67 0.89 -8.85 31.99
CA ARG A 67 0.73 -9.95 31.03
C ARG A 67 0.88 -9.43 29.60
N THR A 68 0.36 -8.25 29.28
CA THR A 68 0.58 -7.64 27.97
C THR A 68 2.05 -7.31 27.75
N LEU A 69 2.71 -6.70 28.74
CA LEU A 69 4.12 -6.34 28.64
C LEU A 69 5.00 -7.58 28.43
N LEU A 70 4.75 -8.63 29.21
CA LEU A 70 5.51 -9.88 29.09
C LEU A 70 5.25 -10.59 27.76
N SER A 71 3.99 -10.64 27.31
CA SER A 71 3.63 -11.22 26.00
C SER A 71 4.30 -10.44 24.87
N HIS A 72 4.29 -9.11 24.93
CA HIS A 72 4.94 -8.27 23.93
C HIS A 72 6.46 -8.44 23.96
N ALA A 73 7.09 -8.45 25.13
CA ALA A 73 8.52 -8.67 25.27
C ALA A 73 8.95 -10.04 24.69
N ALA A 74 8.22 -11.11 25.03
CA ALA A 74 8.45 -12.43 24.46
C ALA A 74 8.28 -12.43 22.93
N SER A 75 7.26 -11.75 22.42
CA SER A 75 7.00 -11.61 20.98
C SER A 75 8.16 -10.94 20.25
N LEU A 76 8.65 -9.80 20.77
CA LEU A 76 9.77 -9.08 20.18
C LEU A 76 11.09 -9.85 20.30
N ALA A 77 11.31 -10.58 21.40
CA ALA A 77 12.49 -11.41 21.57
C ALA A 77 12.54 -12.53 20.52
N ILE A 78 11.42 -13.26 20.35
CA ILE A 78 11.31 -14.32 19.33
C ILE A 78 11.51 -13.71 17.93
N MET A 79 10.83 -12.61 17.61
CA MET A 79 10.93 -11.96 16.31
C MET A 79 12.36 -11.50 16.01
N THR A 80 13.00 -10.82 16.96
CA THR A 80 14.37 -10.33 16.82
C THR A 80 15.35 -11.47 16.62
N ALA A 81 15.22 -12.56 17.40
CA ALA A 81 16.06 -13.74 17.25
C ALA A 81 15.93 -14.35 15.85
N VAL A 82 14.69 -14.62 15.40
CA VAL A 82 14.43 -15.24 14.09
C VAL A 82 14.92 -14.36 12.94
N VAL A 83 14.58 -13.06 12.93
CA VAL A 83 14.96 -12.14 11.87
C VAL A 83 16.48 -12.00 11.78
N ASN A 84 17.16 -11.80 12.91
CA ASN A 84 18.61 -11.60 12.90
C ASN A 84 19.35 -12.89 12.52
N SER A 85 18.94 -14.04 13.06
CA SER A 85 19.51 -15.33 12.66
C SER A 85 19.44 -15.53 11.15
N ILE A 86 18.26 -15.31 10.53
CA ILE A 86 18.12 -15.47 9.08
C ILE A 86 18.94 -14.42 8.33
N LYS A 87 18.92 -13.15 8.74
CA LYS A 87 19.66 -12.06 8.06
C LYS A 87 21.15 -12.34 7.96
N TYR A 88 21.77 -12.75 9.07
CA TYR A 88 23.21 -12.95 9.13
C TYR A 88 23.67 -14.25 8.45
N THR A 89 22.76 -15.21 8.25
CA THR A 89 23.01 -16.44 7.51
C THR A 89 22.74 -16.29 6.01
N ALA A 90 21.56 -15.79 5.62
CA ALA A 90 21.14 -15.72 4.22
C ALA A 90 21.88 -14.64 3.42
N ARG A 91 22.30 -13.54 4.07
CA ARG A 91 23.10 -12.44 3.49
C ARG A 91 22.61 -11.95 2.12
N VAL A 92 21.29 -11.86 1.97
CA VAL A 92 20.66 -11.40 0.73
C VAL A 92 20.96 -9.93 0.53
N GLU A 93 21.45 -9.59 -0.67
CA GLU A 93 21.73 -8.21 -1.07
C GLU A 93 20.44 -7.41 -1.23
N ARG A 94 20.49 -6.14 -0.81
CA ARG A 94 19.33 -5.24 -0.92
C ARG A 94 19.10 -4.77 -2.36
N PRO A 95 17.86 -4.35 -2.69
CA PRO A 95 17.56 -3.73 -3.98
C PRO A 95 18.44 -2.52 -4.30
N ASP A 96 18.85 -1.71 -3.31
CA ASP A 96 19.73 -0.55 -3.53
C ASP A 96 21.23 -0.88 -3.58
N ALA A 97 21.61 -2.17 -3.53
CA ALA A 97 23.01 -2.63 -3.42
C ALA A 97 23.78 -2.07 -2.22
N SER A 98 23.09 -1.52 -1.20
CA SER A 98 23.75 -0.86 -0.07
C SER A 98 24.38 -1.85 0.91
N THR A 99 23.70 -2.96 1.20
CA THR A 99 24.12 -3.95 2.20
C THR A 99 23.57 -5.36 1.90
N ARG A 100 24.20 -6.39 2.48
CA ARG A 100 23.81 -7.81 2.35
C ARG A 100 23.04 -8.32 3.57
N ASN A 101 21.94 -7.65 3.90
CA ASN A 101 21.07 -8.01 5.02
C ASN A 101 19.58 -7.72 4.73
N SER A 102 19.16 -7.97 3.49
CA SER A 102 17.81 -7.68 3.01
C SER A 102 16.77 -8.63 3.61
N PHE A 103 17.00 -9.94 3.54
CA PHE A 103 16.01 -10.93 3.93
C PHE A 103 16.16 -11.40 5.39
N PRO A 104 15.06 -11.50 6.17
CA PRO A 104 13.73 -10.92 5.95
C PRO A 104 13.65 -9.46 6.42
N SER A 105 12.58 -8.74 6.06
CA SER A 105 12.43 -7.33 6.47
C SER A 105 12.14 -7.18 7.98
N GLY A 106 13.12 -6.69 8.74
CA GLY A 106 12.99 -6.47 10.18
C GLY A 106 12.01 -5.35 10.57
N HIS A 107 11.93 -4.28 9.77
CA HIS A 107 10.95 -3.21 10.00
C HIS A 107 9.52 -3.71 9.77
N THR A 108 9.31 -4.50 8.72
CA THR A 108 8.01 -5.14 8.47
C THR A 108 7.67 -6.12 9.58
N ALA A 109 8.63 -6.95 10.01
CA ALA A 109 8.42 -7.88 11.12
C ALA A 109 8.04 -7.17 12.42
N THR A 110 8.69 -6.05 12.74
CA THR A 110 8.34 -5.21 13.89
C THR A 110 6.93 -4.64 13.76
N ALA A 111 6.59 -4.07 12.61
CA ALA A 111 5.28 -3.47 12.36
C ALA A 111 4.14 -4.49 12.49
N PHE A 112 4.30 -5.67 11.89
CA PHE A 112 3.31 -6.75 11.97
C PHE A 112 3.26 -7.43 13.35
N ALA A 113 4.37 -7.49 14.08
CA ALA A 113 4.39 -7.96 15.46
C ALA A 113 3.57 -7.02 16.36
N ASN A 114 3.79 -5.70 16.23
CA ASN A 114 3.06 -4.67 16.94
C ASN A 114 1.58 -4.59 16.53
N ALA A 115 1.27 -4.80 15.24
CA ALA A 115 -0.12 -4.86 14.80
C ALA A 115 -0.86 -6.07 15.38
N THR A 116 -0.19 -7.22 15.40
CA THR A 116 -0.73 -8.43 16.02
C THR A 116 -0.89 -8.26 17.53
N LEU A 117 -0.04 -7.48 18.20
CA LEU A 117 -0.22 -7.11 19.59
C LEU A 117 -1.52 -6.33 19.80
N LEU A 118 -1.74 -5.27 19.02
CA LEU A 118 -2.96 -4.46 19.13
C LEU A 118 -4.22 -5.30 18.84
N HIS A 119 -4.16 -6.15 17.82
CA HIS A 119 -5.20 -7.12 17.52
C HIS A 119 -5.47 -8.10 18.68
N LYS A 120 -4.43 -8.66 19.31
CA LYS A 120 -4.58 -9.60 20.43
C LYS A 120 -5.13 -8.94 21.69
N GLU A 121 -4.83 -7.67 21.92
CA GLU A 121 -5.28 -6.94 23.11
C GLU A 121 -6.67 -6.31 22.94
N TYR A 122 -7.02 -5.83 21.75
CA TYR A 122 -8.23 -5.05 21.53
C TYR A 122 -9.07 -5.48 20.32
N GLY A 123 -8.61 -6.43 19.51
CA GLY A 123 -9.36 -6.89 18.34
C GLY A 123 -10.71 -7.52 18.69
N ASP A 124 -10.79 -8.22 19.83
CA ASP A 124 -12.04 -8.76 20.36
C ASP A 124 -12.92 -7.70 21.03
N VAL A 125 -12.36 -6.52 21.34
CA VAL A 125 -13.10 -5.37 21.90
C VAL A 125 -13.80 -4.59 20.78
N ASN A 126 -13.07 -4.30 19.70
CA ASN A 126 -13.63 -3.71 18.49
C ASN A 126 -12.75 -4.11 17.27
N PRO A 127 -13.33 -4.65 16.19
CA PRO A 127 -12.60 -5.03 14.98
C PRO A 127 -11.77 -3.89 14.36
N ILE A 128 -12.14 -2.62 14.58
CA ILE A 128 -11.43 -1.45 14.08
C ILE A 128 -9.96 -1.43 14.53
N TYR A 129 -9.66 -1.89 15.74
CA TYR A 129 -8.29 -1.95 16.24
C TYR A 129 -7.43 -2.93 15.45
N SER A 130 -8.03 -4.02 14.98
CA SER A 130 -7.37 -5.00 14.14
C SER A 130 -7.12 -4.44 12.74
N ILE A 131 -8.15 -3.85 12.12
CA ILE A 131 -8.04 -3.32 10.76
C ILE A 131 -7.07 -2.14 10.71
N SER A 132 -7.19 -1.17 11.61
CA SER A 132 -6.30 0.00 11.66
C SER A 132 -4.84 -0.38 11.92
N SER A 133 -4.59 -1.37 12.79
CA SER A 133 -3.23 -1.80 13.08
C SER A 133 -2.57 -2.54 11.91
N TYR A 134 -3.26 -3.49 11.29
CA TYR A 134 -2.74 -4.20 10.12
C TYR A 134 -2.66 -3.29 8.88
N ALA A 135 -3.56 -2.31 8.77
CA ALA A 135 -3.48 -1.23 7.78
C ALA A 135 -2.18 -0.43 7.93
N SER A 136 -1.90 0.07 9.13
CA SER A 136 -0.67 0.80 9.45
C SER A 136 0.58 -0.03 9.16
N ALA A 137 0.60 -1.30 9.56
CA ALA A 137 1.73 -2.21 9.29
C ALA A 137 1.93 -2.46 7.79
N THR A 138 0.83 -2.56 7.03
CA THR A 138 0.86 -2.71 5.57
C THR A 138 1.44 -1.45 4.89
N PHE A 139 1.13 -0.25 5.39
CA PHE A 139 1.73 0.98 4.89
C PHE A 139 3.25 1.03 5.12
N VAL A 140 3.73 0.57 6.29
CA VAL A 140 5.17 0.42 6.56
C VAL A 140 5.81 -0.58 5.59
N ALA A 141 5.18 -1.73 5.39
CA ALA A 141 5.62 -2.76 4.44
C ALA A 141 5.79 -2.18 3.02
N PHE A 142 4.77 -1.50 2.51
CA PHE A 142 4.83 -0.84 1.20
C PHE A 142 5.93 0.22 1.15
N GLY A 143 6.04 1.06 2.19
CA GLY A 143 7.10 2.07 2.30
C GLY A 143 8.51 1.46 2.15
N ARG A 144 8.76 0.27 2.71
CA ARG A 144 10.05 -0.43 2.57
C ARG A 144 10.35 -0.91 1.16
N SER A 145 9.33 -1.37 0.43
CA SER A 145 9.47 -1.77 -0.97
C SER A 145 9.74 -0.55 -1.85
N LEU A 146 8.97 0.52 -1.63
CA LEU A 146 9.08 1.78 -2.37
C LEU A 146 10.45 2.44 -2.16
N ASN A 147 10.98 2.40 -0.93
CA ASN A 147 12.30 2.92 -0.56
C ASN A 147 13.49 2.11 -1.09
N ASN A 148 13.29 1.08 -1.92
CA ASN A 148 14.37 0.20 -2.40
C ASN A 148 15.12 -0.54 -1.26
N ARG A 149 14.57 -0.59 -0.05
CA ARG A 149 15.27 -1.14 1.13
C ARG A 149 15.15 -2.66 1.21
N HIS A 150 14.05 -3.21 0.71
CA HIS A 150 13.71 -4.62 0.81
C HIS A 150 12.98 -5.10 -0.44
N TRP A 151 13.22 -6.33 -0.85
CA TRP A 151 12.45 -7.00 -1.89
C TRP A 151 11.02 -7.29 -1.38
N VAL A 152 10.03 -7.38 -2.27
CA VAL A 152 8.67 -7.81 -1.91
C VAL A 152 8.64 -9.14 -1.13
N PRO A 153 9.36 -10.19 -1.54
CA PRO A 153 9.44 -11.41 -0.73
C PRO A 153 9.98 -11.20 0.69
N ASP A 154 10.91 -10.26 0.90
CA ASP A 154 11.45 -9.95 2.23
C ASP A 154 10.38 -9.35 3.15
N ILE A 155 9.51 -8.51 2.57
CA ILE A 155 8.42 -7.82 3.26
C ILE A 155 7.32 -8.83 3.61
N LEU A 156 6.95 -9.71 2.69
CA LEU A 156 5.99 -10.79 2.93
C LEU A 156 6.49 -11.75 4.02
N ALA A 157 7.74 -12.21 3.94
CA ALA A 157 8.35 -13.05 4.99
C ALA A 157 8.42 -12.31 6.34
N GLY A 158 8.76 -11.02 6.33
CA GLY A 158 8.76 -10.17 7.51
C GLY A 158 7.38 -10.11 8.18
N ALA A 159 6.31 -9.91 7.40
CA ALA A 159 4.94 -9.89 7.90
C ALA A 159 4.56 -11.23 8.56
N GLY A 160 4.88 -12.35 7.89
CA GLY A 160 4.67 -13.70 8.42
C GLY A 160 5.40 -13.95 9.75
N ILE A 161 6.69 -13.59 9.83
CA ILE A 161 7.49 -13.71 11.06
C ILE A 161 6.89 -12.86 12.18
N GLY A 162 6.57 -11.58 11.91
CA GLY A 162 6.01 -10.68 12.92
C GLY A 162 4.70 -11.22 13.52
N ILE A 163 3.77 -11.66 12.67
CA ILE A 163 2.51 -12.27 13.12
C ILE A 163 2.79 -13.53 13.95
N LEU A 164 3.62 -14.46 13.43
CA LEU A 164 3.89 -15.73 14.09
C LEU A 164 4.58 -15.54 15.45
N SER A 165 5.58 -14.66 15.52
CA SER A 165 6.30 -14.36 16.75
C SER A 165 5.37 -13.81 17.83
N THR A 166 4.44 -12.92 17.48
CA THR A 166 3.45 -12.43 18.46
C THR A 166 2.51 -13.53 18.90
N GLN A 167 2.06 -14.38 17.98
CA GLN A 167 1.20 -15.50 18.37
C GLN A 167 1.91 -16.51 19.27
N LEU A 168 3.20 -16.79 19.04
CA LEU A 168 4.03 -17.65 19.90
C LEU A 168 4.31 -17.00 21.26
N GLY A 169 4.62 -15.70 21.28
CA GLY A 169 4.82 -14.94 22.52
C GLY A 169 3.58 -15.03 23.42
N TYR A 170 2.40 -14.75 22.86
CA TYR A 170 1.13 -14.95 23.57
C TYR A 170 0.92 -16.40 23.98
N PHE A 171 1.16 -17.38 23.10
CA PHE A 171 0.99 -18.79 23.43
C PHE A 171 1.84 -19.23 24.64
N PHE A 172 3.12 -18.84 24.70
CA PHE A 172 3.98 -19.19 25.83
C PHE A 172 3.58 -18.48 27.12
N ILE A 173 3.25 -17.18 27.06
CA ILE A 173 2.83 -16.44 28.25
C ILE A 173 1.46 -16.92 28.74
N ASP A 174 0.51 -17.18 27.84
CA ASP A 174 -0.80 -17.74 28.18
C ASP A 174 -0.67 -19.09 28.90
N LYS A 175 0.31 -19.92 28.49
CA LYS A 175 0.62 -21.20 29.16
C LYS A 175 1.20 -21.01 30.56
N ILE A 176 2.08 -20.02 30.76
CA ILE A 176 2.64 -19.67 32.08
C ILE A 176 1.55 -19.16 33.02
N TYR A 177 0.63 -18.35 32.51
CA TYR A 177 -0.47 -17.78 33.29
C TYR A 177 -1.67 -18.73 33.47
N HIS A 178 -1.65 -19.93 32.85
CA HIS A 178 -2.79 -20.85 32.80
C HIS A 178 -4.11 -20.16 32.41
N ASN A 179 -4.04 -19.17 31.51
CA ASN A 179 -5.14 -18.25 31.17
C ASN A 179 -5.80 -17.50 32.35
N ARG A 180 -5.23 -17.51 33.56
CA ARG A 180 -5.77 -16.73 34.68
C ARG A 180 -5.57 -15.22 34.44
N GLY A 181 -6.60 -14.44 34.71
CA GLY A 181 -6.55 -12.97 34.62
C GLY A 181 -6.64 -12.40 33.21
N ASP A 182 -7.24 -13.13 32.26
CA ASP A 182 -7.77 -12.51 31.05
C ASP A 182 -9.15 -11.88 31.32
N ASN A 183 -9.48 -10.86 30.54
CA ASN A 183 -10.78 -10.21 30.53
C ASN A 183 -11.64 -10.76 29.38
N LEU A 184 -11.28 -11.89 28.78
CA LEU A 184 -11.95 -12.44 27.60
C LEU A 184 -13.44 -12.69 27.83
N SER A 185 -13.82 -13.08 29.05
CA SER A 185 -15.22 -13.27 29.45
C SER A 185 -15.99 -11.97 29.73
N LEU A 186 -15.31 -10.84 29.87
CA LEU A 186 -15.92 -9.51 30.09
C LEU A 186 -16.29 -8.81 28.77
N PHE A 187 -15.73 -9.24 27.64
CA PHE A 187 -16.08 -8.68 26.35
C PHE A 187 -17.29 -9.43 25.79
N SER A 188 -18.48 -8.87 26.01
CA SER A 188 -19.64 -9.16 25.18
C SER A 188 -19.29 -8.79 23.74
N ARG A 189 -19.82 -9.56 22.77
CA ARG A 189 -19.68 -9.24 21.35
C ARG A 189 -19.95 -7.76 21.14
N PHE A 190 -19.09 -7.11 20.38
CA PHE A 190 -19.25 -5.71 20.03
C PHE A 190 -20.65 -5.51 19.42
N GLU A 191 -21.50 -4.74 20.09
CA GLU A 191 -22.81 -4.37 19.57
C GLU A 191 -22.61 -3.12 18.72
N SER A 192 -22.90 -3.23 17.43
CA SER A 192 -22.81 -2.11 16.48
C SER A 192 -23.60 -0.92 17.00
N SER A 193 -23.05 0.31 16.87
CA SER A 193 -23.69 1.56 17.30
C SER A 193 -25.05 1.87 16.65
N GLY A 194 -25.57 0.98 15.79
CA GLY A 194 -26.79 1.19 15.00
C GLY A 194 -26.61 2.20 13.87
N THR A 195 -25.39 2.75 13.72
CA THR A 195 -25.01 3.60 12.59
C THR A 195 -24.06 2.83 11.67
N PRO A 196 -24.04 3.13 10.36
CA PRO A 196 -23.15 2.46 9.42
C PRO A 196 -21.74 3.05 9.46
N SER A 197 -21.23 3.49 10.63
CA SER A 197 -19.84 3.95 10.75
C SER A 197 -18.89 2.80 10.49
N PHE A 198 -17.81 3.05 9.74
CA PHE A 198 -16.97 1.97 9.26
C PHE A 198 -15.50 2.35 9.05
N LEU A 199 -14.64 1.34 9.03
CA LEU A 199 -13.26 1.41 8.56
C LEU A 199 -12.98 0.22 7.61
N THR A 200 -12.29 0.48 6.51
CA THR A 200 -12.03 -0.51 5.47
C THR A 200 -10.59 -0.53 4.99
N VAL A 201 -10.20 -1.69 4.47
CA VAL A 201 -9.09 -1.85 3.54
C VAL A 201 -9.66 -2.19 2.17
N ARG A 202 -9.20 -1.50 1.12
CA ARG A 202 -9.66 -1.70 -0.26
C ARG A 202 -8.53 -2.10 -1.20
N VAL A 203 -8.86 -2.95 -2.16
CA VAL A 203 -8.02 -3.32 -3.30
C VAL A 203 -8.91 -3.41 -4.54
N GLY A 204 -8.45 -2.86 -5.65
CA GLY A 204 -9.20 -2.80 -6.89
C GLY A 204 -8.33 -2.57 -8.11
N SER A 205 -8.99 -2.47 -9.25
CA SER A 205 -8.39 -2.02 -10.50
C SER A 205 -8.92 -0.63 -10.84
N ALA A 206 -8.10 0.19 -11.46
CA ALA A 206 -8.45 1.53 -11.92
C ALA A 206 -8.28 1.63 -13.43
N VAL A 207 -9.16 2.34 -14.13
CA VAL A 207 -9.06 2.58 -15.58
C VAL A 207 -9.02 4.09 -15.78
N ALA A 208 -7.99 4.60 -16.42
CA ALA A 208 -7.90 6.02 -16.78
C ALA A 208 -8.91 6.33 -17.89
N MET A 209 -9.66 7.42 -17.76
CA MET A 209 -10.66 7.83 -18.76
C MET A 209 -10.01 8.54 -19.95
N HIS A 210 -8.84 9.14 -19.73
CA HIS A 210 -8.01 9.76 -20.76
C HIS A 210 -6.58 9.20 -20.71
N ASN A 211 -5.90 9.26 -21.85
CA ASN A 211 -4.49 8.89 -21.92
C ASN A 211 -3.65 9.86 -21.08
N LEU A 212 -2.96 9.31 -20.09
CA LEU A 212 -2.23 10.11 -19.09
C LEU A 212 -0.95 10.74 -19.67
N LEU A 213 -0.45 10.21 -20.78
CA LEU A 213 0.78 10.60 -21.44
C LEU A 213 0.59 10.67 -22.96
N ALA A 214 1.38 11.52 -23.61
CA ALA A 214 1.56 11.51 -25.06
C ALA A 214 3.06 11.40 -25.35
N TYR A 215 3.43 10.69 -26.42
CA TYR A 215 4.83 10.60 -26.83
C TYR A 215 5.25 11.92 -27.48
N PRO A 216 6.31 12.59 -26.99
CA PRO A 216 6.80 13.83 -27.59
C PRO A 216 7.27 13.59 -29.03
N GLY A 217 6.87 14.45 -29.97
CA GLY A 217 7.35 14.44 -31.36
C GLY A 217 6.55 13.56 -32.34
N THR A 218 5.64 12.71 -31.86
CA THR A 218 4.81 11.85 -32.73
C THR A 218 3.34 12.26 -32.80
N GLY A 219 2.87 13.09 -31.87
CA GLY A 219 1.46 13.47 -31.77
C GLY A 219 0.52 12.32 -31.37
N ALA A 220 1.08 11.14 -31.07
CA ALA A 220 0.34 9.95 -30.66
C ALA A 220 0.22 9.87 -29.14
N ASP A 221 -0.98 9.60 -28.65
CA ASP A 221 -1.23 9.32 -27.24
C ASP A 221 -0.64 7.96 -26.84
N ALA A 222 -0.17 7.86 -25.60
CA ALA A 222 0.32 6.61 -25.03
C ALA A 222 -0.87 5.87 -24.35
N PRO A 223 -1.31 4.71 -24.87
CA PRO A 223 -2.42 3.97 -24.29
C PRO A 223 -2.13 3.62 -22.83
N THR A 224 -3.04 4.00 -21.94
CA THR A 224 -2.94 3.71 -20.51
C THR A 224 -3.71 2.44 -20.19
N ARG A 225 -3.04 1.44 -19.60
CA ARG A 225 -3.66 0.18 -19.20
C ARG A 225 -4.40 0.31 -17.86
N PRO A 226 -5.34 -0.60 -17.57
CA PRO A 226 -5.90 -0.72 -16.23
C PRO A 226 -4.81 -0.83 -15.18
N GLY A 227 -4.90 0.07 -14.21
CA GLY A 227 -4.07 0.20 -13.04
C GLY A 227 -4.53 -0.64 -11.87
N LEU A 228 -3.71 -0.62 -10.81
CA LEU A 228 -4.03 -1.21 -9.51
C LEU A 228 -4.30 -0.10 -8.50
N GLU A 229 -5.33 -0.27 -7.70
CA GLU A 229 -5.66 0.58 -6.57
C GLU A 229 -5.59 -0.22 -5.27
N ALA A 230 -5.00 0.36 -4.24
CA ALA A 230 -5.11 -0.16 -2.87
C ALA A 230 -5.20 1.02 -1.89
N GLY A 231 -5.87 0.83 -0.75
CA GLY A 231 -6.00 1.93 0.21
C GLY A 231 -6.85 1.61 1.43
N PHE A 232 -7.13 2.68 2.17
CA PHE A 232 -7.98 2.68 3.35
C PHE A 232 -9.08 3.71 3.18
N GLU A 233 -10.26 3.40 3.71
CA GLU A 233 -11.39 4.32 3.72
C GLU A 233 -12.16 4.11 5.01
N GLY A 234 -12.57 5.21 5.64
CA GLY A 234 -13.39 5.15 6.85
C GLY A 234 -14.32 6.33 6.92
N ALA A 235 -15.49 6.12 7.52
CA ALA A 235 -16.49 7.14 7.72
C ALA A 235 -17.14 7.00 9.09
N TRP A 236 -17.44 8.14 9.68
CA TRP A 236 -18.17 8.26 10.92
C TRP A 236 -19.55 8.84 10.65
N PHE A 237 -20.59 8.13 11.08
CA PHE A 237 -21.99 8.48 10.89
C PHE A 237 -22.58 8.96 12.22
N THR A 238 -23.12 10.18 12.22
CA THR A 238 -23.81 10.73 13.40
C THR A 238 -25.25 10.24 13.52
N GLY A 239 -25.79 9.66 12.45
CA GLY A 239 -27.10 9.03 12.39
C GLY A 239 -27.16 7.98 11.27
N PRO A 240 -28.33 7.41 10.95
CA PRO A 240 -28.42 6.24 10.06
C PRO A 240 -28.11 6.55 8.58
N ARG A 241 -28.08 7.82 8.19
CA ARG A 241 -28.00 8.22 6.77
C ARG A 241 -26.78 9.06 6.42
N TRP A 242 -26.39 10.01 7.25
CA TRP A 242 -25.33 10.96 6.90
C TRP A 242 -24.12 10.77 7.81
N GLY A 243 -22.94 10.76 7.17
CA GLY A 243 -21.66 10.68 7.85
C GLY A 243 -20.61 11.53 7.15
N VAL A 244 -19.47 11.66 7.81
CA VAL A 244 -18.27 12.29 7.28
C VAL A 244 -17.14 11.28 7.35
N GLY A 245 -16.40 11.15 6.26
CA GLY A 245 -15.34 10.18 6.16
C GLY A 245 -14.25 10.63 5.23
N GLY A 246 -13.28 9.76 5.03
CA GLY A 246 -12.16 10.01 4.15
C GLY A 246 -11.48 8.73 3.72
N GLU A 247 -10.60 8.88 2.74
CA GLU A 247 -9.83 7.80 2.15
C GLU A 247 -8.38 8.21 1.92
N CYS A 248 -7.50 7.22 1.98
CA CYS A 248 -6.12 7.29 1.55
C CYS A 248 -5.86 6.10 0.64
N ALA A 249 -5.66 6.35 -0.65
CA ALA A 249 -5.47 5.30 -1.64
C ALA A 249 -4.29 5.58 -2.55
N PHE A 250 -3.59 4.52 -2.93
CA PHE A 250 -2.52 4.53 -3.91
C PHE A 250 -3.09 3.94 -5.18
N VAL A 251 -2.97 4.66 -6.30
CA VAL A 251 -3.34 4.19 -7.63
C VAL A 251 -2.12 4.23 -8.53
N THR A 252 -1.97 3.24 -9.39
CA THR A 252 -0.84 3.13 -10.33
C THR A 252 -1.38 2.68 -11.68
N PHE A 253 -0.96 3.33 -12.76
CA PHE A 253 -1.34 3.00 -14.14
C PHE A 253 -0.10 2.60 -14.95
N ALA A 254 -0.16 1.44 -15.59
CA ALA A 254 0.84 1.04 -16.57
C ALA A 254 0.60 1.76 -17.90
N VAL A 255 1.67 2.15 -18.59
CA VAL A 255 1.62 2.82 -19.89
C VAL A 255 2.33 1.92 -20.89
N ASP A 256 1.68 1.68 -22.03
CA ASP A 256 2.25 0.82 -23.06
C ASP A 256 3.56 1.43 -23.63
N PRO A 257 4.48 0.62 -24.16
CA PRO A 257 5.58 1.13 -24.96
C PRO A 257 5.06 1.71 -26.28
N SER A 258 5.76 2.69 -26.85
CA SER A 258 5.43 3.19 -28.19
C SER A 258 5.60 2.09 -29.23
N GLU A 259 4.98 2.29 -30.41
CA GLU A 259 5.38 1.55 -31.60
C GLU A 259 6.88 1.73 -31.87
N GLU A 260 7.46 0.78 -32.61
CA GLU A 260 8.86 0.83 -32.99
C GLU A 260 9.14 2.03 -33.88
N MET A 261 10.10 2.85 -33.45
CA MET A 261 10.56 4.01 -34.19
C MET A 261 11.98 3.75 -34.68
N ALA A 262 12.29 4.13 -35.93
CA ALA A 262 13.67 4.10 -36.40
C ALA A 262 14.52 5.08 -35.58
N VAL A 263 15.71 4.66 -35.15
CA VAL A 263 16.68 5.51 -34.42
C VAL A 263 17.08 6.72 -35.28
N ASP A 264 17.13 6.54 -36.59
CA ASP A 264 17.40 7.57 -37.59
C ASP A 264 16.39 7.43 -38.75
N ALA A 265 15.51 8.41 -38.92
CA ALA A 265 14.47 8.39 -39.96
C ALA A 265 15.04 8.37 -41.39
N ALA A 266 16.29 8.82 -41.57
CA ALA A 266 16.97 8.80 -42.86
C ALA A 266 17.77 7.50 -43.10
N ARG A 267 18.00 6.69 -42.06
CA ARG A 267 18.76 5.42 -42.11
C ARG A 267 18.12 4.35 -41.22
N PRO A 268 17.02 3.73 -41.68
CA PRO A 268 16.26 2.76 -40.89
C PRO A 268 17.08 1.53 -40.46
N GLU A 269 18.13 1.18 -41.21
CA GLU A 269 19.03 0.07 -40.90
C GLU A 269 19.88 0.26 -39.63
N ARG A 270 19.92 1.46 -39.04
CA ARG A 270 20.64 1.74 -37.78
C ARG A 270 19.95 1.19 -36.53
N GLY A 271 18.75 0.63 -36.67
CA GLY A 271 18.03 -0.04 -35.60
C GLY A 271 16.76 0.71 -35.20
N HIS A 272 15.92 0.00 -34.45
CA HIS A 272 14.63 0.49 -33.96
C HIS A 272 14.69 0.69 -32.45
N MET A 273 14.01 1.73 -31.96
CA MET A 273 13.86 2.06 -30.55
C MET A 273 12.37 2.13 -30.20
N ARG A 274 12.04 1.79 -28.95
CA ARG A 274 10.72 1.98 -28.37
C ARG A 274 10.83 2.97 -27.22
N LEU A 275 9.92 3.93 -27.18
CA LEU A 275 9.78 4.84 -26.06
C LEU A 275 9.00 4.11 -24.96
N GLN A 276 9.63 3.95 -23.80
CA GLN A 276 8.99 3.39 -22.62
C GLN A 276 8.74 4.48 -21.59
N ALA A 277 7.46 4.76 -21.36
CA ALA A 277 7.09 5.60 -20.25
C ALA A 277 7.07 4.80 -18.94
N GLN A 278 7.66 5.40 -17.92
CA GLN A 278 7.35 5.03 -16.56
C GLN A 278 5.86 5.26 -16.28
N SER A 279 5.35 4.37 -15.48
CA SER A 279 3.96 4.29 -15.07
C SER A 279 3.61 5.42 -14.11
N VAL A 280 2.40 5.95 -14.29
CA VAL A 280 1.93 7.12 -13.56
C VAL A 280 1.13 6.65 -12.36
N GLY A 281 1.51 7.08 -11.16
CA GLY A 281 0.80 6.74 -9.93
C GLY A 281 0.62 7.93 -9.01
N THR A 282 -0.47 7.91 -8.23
CA THR A 282 -0.78 8.94 -7.26
C THR A 282 -1.17 8.33 -5.92
N VAL A 283 -0.78 9.00 -4.84
CA VAL A 283 -1.35 8.80 -3.51
C VAL A 283 -2.42 9.86 -3.33
N ASN A 284 -3.64 9.42 -3.13
CA ASN A 284 -4.83 10.25 -3.05
C ASN A 284 -5.32 10.26 -1.61
N MET A 285 -5.45 11.45 -1.03
CA MET A 285 -6.04 11.65 0.29
C MET A 285 -7.24 12.56 0.14
N SER A 286 -8.44 12.09 0.53
CA SER A 286 -9.65 12.89 0.39
C SER A 286 -10.59 12.72 1.58
N VAL A 287 -11.45 13.73 1.77
CA VAL A 287 -12.45 13.80 2.84
C VAL A 287 -13.77 14.29 2.27
N GLY A 288 -14.90 13.86 2.82
CA GLY A 288 -16.20 14.29 2.33
C GLY A 288 -17.40 13.64 3.03
N PRO A 289 -18.62 14.04 2.61
CA PRO A 289 -19.85 13.43 3.06
C PRO A 289 -20.07 12.01 2.50
N TYR A 290 -20.69 11.18 3.34
CA TYR A 290 -21.15 9.84 3.05
C TYR A 290 -22.65 9.74 3.31
N PHE A 291 -23.37 9.12 2.40
CA PHE A 291 -24.79 8.86 2.50
C PHE A 291 -25.05 7.34 2.48
N ALA A 292 -25.73 6.83 3.49
CA ALA A 292 -26.01 5.41 3.65
C ALA A 292 -27.51 5.10 3.57
N VAL A 293 -27.82 3.95 2.96
CA VAL A 293 -29.15 3.32 2.95
C VAL A 293 -28.97 1.85 3.29
N GLU A 294 -29.75 1.36 4.25
CA GLU A 294 -29.74 -0.04 4.67
C GLU A 294 -31.06 -0.70 4.24
N PRO A 295 -31.15 -1.26 3.02
CA PRO A 295 -32.39 -1.87 2.52
C PRO A 295 -32.79 -3.17 3.26
N GLY A 296 -31.93 -3.68 4.14
CA GLY A 296 -32.21 -4.80 5.04
C GLY A 296 -31.06 -4.98 6.04
N GLU A 297 -31.19 -5.94 6.96
CA GLU A 297 -30.25 -6.11 8.08
C GLU A 297 -28.81 -6.45 7.65
N ARG A 298 -28.63 -7.06 6.47
CA ARG A 298 -27.32 -7.51 5.96
C ARG A 298 -26.73 -6.64 4.86
N TRP A 299 -27.46 -5.65 4.36
CA TRP A 299 -27.05 -4.87 3.19
C TRP A 299 -26.89 -3.40 3.54
N VAL A 300 -25.75 -2.82 3.18
CA VAL A 300 -25.49 -1.38 3.32
C VAL A 300 -25.06 -0.83 1.97
N LEU A 301 -25.83 0.13 1.46
CA LEU A 301 -25.50 0.90 0.27
C LEU A 301 -24.96 2.26 0.70
N ILE A 302 -23.81 2.66 0.17
CA ILE A 302 -23.17 3.94 0.51
C ILE A 302 -22.82 4.69 -0.76
N ALA A 303 -23.24 5.94 -0.84
CA ALA A 303 -22.76 6.92 -1.79
C ALA A 303 -21.84 7.92 -1.08
N LYS A 304 -20.80 8.39 -1.76
CA LYS A 304 -19.85 9.37 -1.21
C LYS A 304 -19.49 10.43 -2.26
N ALA A 305 -19.12 11.60 -1.77
CA ALA A 305 -18.53 12.66 -2.57
C ALA A 305 -17.39 13.29 -1.76
N ASN A 306 -16.16 13.21 -2.27
CA ASN A 306 -14.97 13.63 -1.53
C ASN A 306 -14.18 14.69 -2.31
N VAL A 307 -13.49 15.55 -1.57
CA VAL A 307 -12.49 16.48 -2.10
C VAL A 307 -11.18 16.26 -1.36
N GLY A 308 -10.06 16.40 -2.06
CA GLY A 308 -8.77 16.03 -1.51
C GLY A 308 -7.59 16.49 -2.32
N LEU A 309 -6.44 15.88 -2.00
CA LEU A 309 -5.16 16.12 -2.64
C LEU A 309 -4.64 14.83 -3.27
N ALA A 310 -4.17 14.95 -4.50
CA ALA A 310 -3.42 13.91 -5.20
C ALA A 310 -1.93 14.25 -5.14
N PHE A 311 -1.16 13.37 -4.51
CA PHE A 311 0.29 13.42 -4.44
C PHE A 311 0.85 12.45 -5.48
N ALA A 312 1.27 12.96 -6.62
CA ALA A 312 1.78 12.11 -7.68
C ALA A 312 3.24 11.71 -7.45
N ALA A 313 3.59 10.48 -7.83
CA ALA A 313 4.97 10.04 -7.84
C ALA A 313 5.72 10.64 -9.03
N LYS A 314 6.98 11.04 -8.82
CA LYS A 314 7.90 11.42 -9.91
C LYS A 314 8.16 10.20 -10.79
N GLY A 315 8.30 10.38 -12.09
CA GLY A 315 8.71 9.32 -13.01
C GLY A 315 9.52 9.84 -14.20
N THR A 316 10.06 8.93 -14.99
CA THR A 316 11.03 9.19 -16.06
C THR A 316 10.62 8.43 -17.33
N VAL A 317 10.84 8.98 -18.52
CA VAL A 317 10.60 8.24 -19.76
C VAL A 317 11.94 7.89 -20.38
N THR A 318 12.13 6.59 -20.65
CA THR A 318 13.35 6.01 -21.17
C THR A 318 13.14 5.53 -22.60
N ALA A 319 14.18 5.60 -23.43
CA ALA A 319 14.22 4.93 -24.72
C ALA A 319 14.94 3.59 -24.56
N GLU A 320 14.30 2.51 -24.99
CA GLU A 320 14.89 1.17 -25.02
C GLU A 320 15.04 0.68 -26.48
N PRO A 321 16.15 0.02 -26.85
CA PRO A 321 16.32 -0.58 -28.17
C PRO A 321 15.35 -1.75 -28.36
N ALA A 322 14.79 -1.91 -29.55
CA ALA A 322 13.86 -2.99 -29.87
C ALA A 322 14.57 -4.36 -30.11
N HIS A 323 15.88 -4.38 -30.33
CA HIS A 323 16.72 -5.57 -30.49
C HIS A 323 18.12 -5.38 -29.91
N ASP A 324 18.79 -6.49 -29.55
CA ASP A 324 20.16 -6.57 -29.00
C ASP A 324 21.19 -6.13 -30.05
N THR A 325 21.22 -4.82 -30.30
CA THR A 325 22.15 -4.18 -31.22
C THR A 325 23.42 -3.89 -30.41
N ARG A 326 24.55 -4.52 -30.81
CA ARG A 326 25.83 -4.52 -30.07
C ARG A 326 26.37 -3.13 -29.66
N ASP A 327 25.91 -2.05 -30.29
CA ASP A 327 26.36 -0.67 -30.04
C ASP A 327 25.37 0.18 -29.23
N LEU A 328 24.14 -0.29 -28.97
CA LEU A 328 23.06 0.47 -28.32
C LEU A 328 22.57 -0.24 -27.04
N GLN A 329 23.47 -0.68 -26.16
CA GLN A 329 23.11 -1.35 -24.90
C GLN A 329 22.69 -0.39 -23.76
N ARG A 330 22.59 0.92 -23.99
CA ARG A 330 22.27 1.90 -22.94
C ARG A 330 20.83 2.37 -23.01
N GLU A 331 20.12 2.24 -21.90
CA GLU A 331 18.89 2.98 -21.62
C GLU A 331 19.21 4.48 -21.62
N LEU A 332 18.56 5.24 -22.51
CA LEU A 332 18.65 6.71 -22.49
C LEU A 332 17.42 7.29 -21.80
N SER A 333 17.63 7.96 -20.68
CA SER A 333 16.60 8.76 -20.02
C SER A 333 16.36 10.05 -20.81
N LEU A 334 15.21 10.15 -21.48
CA LEU A 334 14.88 11.28 -22.36
C LEU A 334 14.28 12.47 -21.60
N TYR A 335 13.40 12.21 -20.63
CA TYR A 335 12.82 13.26 -19.78
C TYR A 335 12.29 12.75 -18.44
N THR A 336 12.23 13.64 -17.45
CA THR A 336 11.61 13.39 -16.14
C THR A 336 10.30 14.16 -16.04
N TYR A 337 9.22 13.51 -15.61
CA TYR A 337 7.97 14.16 -15.25
C TYR A 337 7.83 14.25 -13.73
N GLU A 338 7.61 15.47 -13.23
CA GLU A 338 7.37 15.76 -11.82
C GLU A 338 5.98 16.41 -11.70
N PRO A 339 4.95 15.63 -11.38
CA PRO A 339 3.61 16.17 -11.20
C PRO A 339 3.51 16.84 -9.83
N GLN A 340 2.99 18.06 -9.81
CA GLN A 340 2.78 18.81 -8.58
C GLN A 340 1.53 18.31 -7.85
N THR A 341 1.50 18.49 -6.52
CA THR A 341 0.31 18.23 -5.70
C THR A 341 -0.90 18.95 -6.30
N ALA A 342 -1.98 18.21 -6.52
CA ALA A 342 -3.18 18.72 -7.19
C ALA A 342 -4.42 18.52 -6.34
N TRP A 343 -5.39 19.41 -6.47
CA TRP A 343 -6.73 19.18 -5.96
C TRP A 343 -7.40 18.05 -6.74
N MET A 344 -8.07 17.17 -6.04
CA MET A 344 -8.91 16.13 -6.61
C MET A 344 -10.32 16.20 -6.05
N GLY A 345 -11.31 15.93 -6.91
CA GLY A 345 -12.67 15.61 -6.53
C GLY A 345 -12.97 14.15 -6.87
N GLY A 346 -13.81 13.49 -6.09
CA GLY A 346 -14.24 12.14 -6.39
C GLY A 346 -15.65 11.87 -5.92
N VAL A 347 -16.33 10.96 -6.59
CA VAL A 347 -17.63 10.42 -6.21
C VAL A 347 -17.57 8.91 -6.24
N GLY A 348 -18.33 8.24 -5.38
CA GLY A 348 -18.30 6.78 -5.33
C GLY A 348 -19.59 6.18 -4.82
N ALA A 349 -19.80 4.94 -5.20
CA ALA A 349 -20.89 4.11 -4.71
C ALA A 349 -20.34 2.75 -4.27
N SER A 350 -20.93 2.20 -3.22
CA SER A 350 -20.51 0.90 -2.71
C SER A 350 -21.69 0.12 -2.13
N MET A 351 -21.58 -1.20 -2.20
CA MET A 351 -22.56 -2.14 -1.69
C MET A 351 -21.85 -3.15 -0.79
N THR A 352 -22.28 -3.19 0.46
CA THR A 352 -21.69 -4.05 1.49
C THR A 352 -22.66 -5.16 1.87
N TYR A 353 -22.16 -6.40 1.86
CA TYR A 353 -22.81 -7.54 2.48
C TYR A 353 -22.18 -7.81 3.85
N LYS A 354 -22.95 -7.60 4.93
CA LYS A 354 -22.60 -7.92 6.31
C LYS A 354 -22.75 -9.43 6.53
N PHE A 355 -21.64 -10.14 6.66
CA PHE A 355 -21.64 -11.55 7.06
C PHE A 355 -21.60 -11.72 8.59
N ARG A 356 -21.29 -10.63 9.31
CA ARG A 356 -21.52 -10.40 10.74
C ARG A 356 -21.91 -8.94 10.93
N ASP A 357 -22.51 -8.60 12.07
CA ASP A 357 -22.97 -7.22 12.34
C ASP A 357 -21.79 -6.22 12.30
N GLU A 358 -20.59 -6.68 12.65
CA GLU A 358 -19.38 -5.87 12.71
C GLU A 358 -18.51 -5.99 11.46
N LEU A 359 -18.79 -6.92 10.54
CA LEU A 359 -17.92 -7.24 9.39
C LEU A 359 -18.71 -7.49 8.11
N GLY A 360 -18.25 -6.87 7.03
CA GLY A 360 -18.78 -7.05 5.69
C GLY A 360 -17.73 -7.09 4.60
N VAL A 361 -18.14 -7.62 3.45
CA VAL A 361 -17.41 -7.48 2.19
C VAL A 361 -18.14 -6.46 1.34
N THR A 362 -17.40 -5.50 0.80
CA THR A 362 -17.95 -4.38 0.05
C THR A 362 -17.46 -4.43 -1.39
N LEU A 363 -18.37 -4.41 -2.34
CA LEU A 363 -18.07 -4.06 -3.72
C LEU A 363 -18.12 -2.54 -3.86
N TYR A 364 -17.14 -1.94 -4.53
CA TYR A 364 -17.12 -0.49 -4.72
C TYR A 364 -16.83 -0.08 -6.14
N THR A 365 -17.26 1.13 -6.47
CA THR A 365 -16.89 1.84 -7.69
C THR A 365 -16.73 3.32 -7.37
N ASP A 366 -15.53 3.86 -7.62
CA ASP A 366 -15.19 5.26 -7.36
C ASP A 366 -14.72 5.92 -8.66
N TYR A 367 -15.12 7.16 -8.88
CA TYR A 367 -14.61 8.02 -9.94
C TYR A 367 -13.84 9.17 -9.30
N HIS A 368 -12.63 9.41 -9.78
CA HIS A 368 -11.76 10.46 -9.30
C HIS A 368 -11.33 11.35 -10.45
N TYR A 369 -11.23 12.65 -10.17
CA TYR A 369 -10.88 13.67 -11.13
C TYR A 369 -9.92 14.67 -10.51
N ALA A 370 -8.79 14.91 -11.18
CA ALA A 370 -7.80 15.90 -10.81
C ALA A 370 -7.26 16.61 -12.06
N ARG A 371 -6.71 17.82 -11.87
CA ARG A 371 -5.97 18.55 -12.91
C ARG A 371 -4.56 18.91 -12.44
N PRO A 372 -3.65 17.93 -12.31
CA PRO A 372 -2.28 18.20 -11.92
C PRO A 372 -1.52 19.01 -12.99
N SER A 373 -0.68 19.92 -12.51
CA SER A 373 0.37 20.52 -13.33
C SER A 373 1.55 19.55 -13.38
N VAL A 374 1.90 19.10 -14.58
CA VAL A 374 3.04 18.21 -14.82
C VAL A 374 4.20 19.03 -15.34
N ARG A 375 5.30 19.07 -14.59
CA ARG A 375 6.55 19.64 -15.06
C ARG A 375 7.32 18.56 -15.82
N ILE A 376 7.54 18.79 -17.11
CA ILE A 376 8.36 17.95 -17.98
C ILE A 376 9.73 18.61 -18.11
N THR A 377 10.78 17.91 -17.67
CA THR A 377 12.17 18.36 -17.80
C THR A 377 12.88 17.46 -18.80
N TYR A 378 13.34 18.04 -19.91
CA TYR A 378 14.09 17.33 -20.94
C TYR A 378 15.58 17.27 -20.58
N THR A 379 16.16 16.09 -20.69
CA THR A 379 17.57 15.82 -20.34
C THR A 379 18.38 15.59 -21.61
N ASN A 380 19.59 16.14 -21.70
CA ASN A 380 20.47 15.92 -22.84
C ASN A 380 21.02 14.48 -22.84
N PRO A 381 20.80 13.68 -23.90
CA PRO A 381 21.38 12.35 -24.10
C PRO A 381 22.89 12.24 -23.82
N ASP A 382 23.66 13.26 -24.22
CA ASP A 382 25.13 13.24 -24.18
C ASP A 382 25.69 13.88 -22.89
N ARG A 383 24.86 14.63 -22.16
CA ARG A 383 25.19 15.31 -20.90
C ARG A 383 23.99 15.31 -19.95
N PRO A 384 23.75 14.22 -19.20
CA PRO A 384 22.57 14.08 -18.36
C PRO A 384 22.43 15.13 -17.24
N GLU A 385 23.49 15.90 -16.97
CA GLU A 385 23.49 17.02 -16.01
C GLU A 385 23.01 18.36 -16.60
N GLU A 386 22.93 18.49 -17.93
CA GLU A 386 22.42 19.70 -18.60
C GLU A 386 20.90 19.58 -18.84
N GLN A 387 20.13 20.39 -18.10
CA GLN A 387 18.69 20.57 -18.37
C GLN A 387 18.50 21.48 -19.59
N ILE A 388 17.92 20.95 -20.66
CA ILE A 388 17.77 21.70 -21.92
C ILE A 388 16.54 22.63 -21.88
N ARG A 389 15.42 22.13 -21.34
CA ARG A 389 14.14 22.87 -21.30
C ARG A 389 13.22 22.27 -20.24
N SER A 390 12.48 23.14 -19.55
CA SER A 390 11.35 22.75 -18.70
C SER A 390 10.06 23.31 -19.27
N ALA A 391 9.05 22.46 -19.43
CA ALA A 391 7.71 22.85 -19.85
C ALA A 391 6.72 22.38 -18.79
N SER A 392 5.82 23.28 -18.38
CA SER A 392 4.71 22.93 -17.50
C SER A 392 3.48 22.70 -18.35
N GLN A 393 2.90 21.51 -18.29
CA GLN A 393 1.62 21.21 -18.94
C GLN A 393 0.60 20.81 -17.89
N VAL A 394 -0.58 21.43 -17.94
CA VAL A 394 -1.73 20.96 -17.16
C VAL A 394 -2.34 19.80 -17.91
N ARG A 395 -2.46 18.64 -17.27
CA ARG A 395 -3.17 17.49 -17.82
C ARG A 395 -4.31 17.09 -16.91
N THR A 396 -5.40 16.64 -17.52
CA THR A 396 -6.50 16.01 -16.79
C THR A 396 -6.05 14.61 -16.37
N PHE A 397 -6.28 14.29 -15.10
CA PHE A 397 -6.04 12.97 -14.52
C PHE A 397 -7.36 12.51 -13.92
N ASP A 398 -8.08 11.69 -14.66
CA ASP A 398 -9.37 11.15 -14.27
C ASP A 398 -9.44 9.65 -14.52
N TYR A 399 -9.99 8.93 -13.54
CA TYR A 399 -10.04 7.48 -13.57
C TYR A 399 -11.26 6.94 -12.84
N LEU A 400 -11.68 5.76 -13.26
CA LEU A 400 -12.72 4.96 -12.62
C LEU A 400 -12.05 3.76 -11.95
N SER A 401 -12.26 3.55 -10.66
CA SER A 401 -11.80 2.36 -9.95
C SER A 401 -12.94 1.49 -9.47
N ALA A 402 -12.72 0.18 -9.47
CA ALA A 402 -13.65 -0.80 -8.94
C ALA A 402 -12.90 -1.94 -8.28
N GLY A 403 -13.47 -2.49 -7.20
CA GLY A 403 -12.81 -3.54 -6.44
C GLY A 403 -13.57 -4.00 -5.22
N LEU A 404 -12.84 -4.63 -4.32
CA LEU A 404 -13.37 -5.16 -3.07
C LEU A 404 -12.78 -4.43 -1.87
N ARG A 405 -13.61 -4.25 -0.84
CA ARG A 405 -13.19 -3.78 0.48
C ARG A 405 -13.56 -4.82 1.53
N LEU A 406 -12.70 -4.96 2.53
CA LEU A 406 -13.06 -5.60 3.79
C LEU A 406 -13.44 -4.49 4.76
N THR A 407 -14.67 -4.54 5.26
CA THR A 407 -15.30 -3.45 6.01
C THR A 407 -15.58 -3.91 7.43
N ALA A 408 -15.13 -3.13 8.42
CA ALA A 408 -15.63 -3.26 9.78
C ALA A 408 -16.54 -2.09 10.14
N PHE A 409 -17.67 -2.41 10.75
CA PHE A 409 -18.63 -1.44 11.27
C PHE A 409 -18.40 -1.19 12.75
N PHE A 410 -18.66 0.04 13.22
CA PHE A 410 -18.57 0.42 14.64
C PHE A 410 -19.69 1.34 15.10
#